data_AF-T1AF01-F1
#
_entry.id   AF-T1AF01-F1
#
_cell.length_a   1.000
_cell.length_b   1.000
_cell.length_c   1.000
_cell.angle_alpha   90.00
_cell.angle_beta   90.00
_cell.angle_gamma   90.00
#
_symmetry.space_group_name_H-M   'P 1'
#
loop_
_entity.id
_entity.type
_entity.pdbx_description
1 polymer ?
#
loop_
_entity_poly.entity_id
_entity_poly.type
_entity_poly.pdbx_seq_one_letter_code
_entity_poly.pdbx_strand_id
1 'polypeptide(L)'
;MRNTGYSLWEEGLKGGPEKAAVLRTVSGLLAHLRNSVAFHLPRGETEAVAHRIRQTTKEVRRLGTRLGNDGYWRTARMLHRLSNQGTTFASLALKGITVPWNSNVVERLMGTVSKRCKHKCMSWTTRGSQGLLTLLVTRAVEPRTHEPFWRRKLYGDLSPLPHLGIEVTRLEAGS
;
A
#
# COMPACT_ATOMS: atom_id res chain seq x y z
N MET A 1 11.96 1.77 3.95
CA MET A 1 13.01 1.45 4.95
C MET A 1 13.52 0.03 4.81
N ARG A 2 12.65 -0.98 4.98
CA ARG A 2 13.07 -2.38 5.07
C ARG A 2 13.86 -2.86 3.84
N ASN A 3 13.38 -2.50 2.64
CA ASN A 3 14.06 -2.85 1.39
C ASN A 3 15.42 -2.13 1.23
N THR A 4 15.55 -0.87 1.67
CA THR A 4 16.83 -0.12 1.63
C THR A 4 17.85 -0.73 2.59
N GLY A 5 17.41 -1.14 3.78
CA GLY A 5 18.26 -1.80 4.76
C GLY A 5 18.72 -3.20 4.33
N TYR A 6 17.87 -3.89 3.56
CA TYR A 6 18.20 -5.19 2.95
C TYR A 6 19.19 -5.03 1.80
N SER A 7 18.98 -4.09 0.87
CA SER A 7 19.94 -3.84 -0.22
C SER A 7 21.32 -3.44 0.30
N LEU A 8 21.39 -2.57 1.32
CA LEU A 8 22.65 -2.24 1.98
C LEU A 8 23.33 -3.46 2.61
N TRP A 9 22.54 -4.38 3.18
CA TRP A 9 23.08 -5.62 3.74
C TRP A 9 23.65 -6.54 2.64
N GLU A 10 22.95 -6.69 1.53
CA GLU A 10 23.43 -7.49 0.37
C GLU A 10 24.73 -6.94 -0.20
N GLU A 11 24.89 -5.61 -0.20
CA GLU A 11 26.07 -4.92 -0.74
C GLU A 11 27.21 -4.77 0.28
N GLY A 12 27.16 -5.53 1.38
CA GLY A 12 28.26 -5.62 2.34
C GLY A 12 28.15 -4.68 3.54
N LEU A 13 27.24 -3.69 3.53
CA LEU A 13 26.96 -2.84 4.69
C LEU A 13 25.99 -3.54 5.66
N LYS A 14 26.52 -4.52 6.38
CA LYS A 14 25.76 -5.43 7.24
C LYS A 14 25.11 -4.71 8.44
N GLY A 15 25.78 -3.71 9.01
CA GLY A 15 25.32 -2.96 10.18
C GLY A 15 26.12 -1.67 10.42
N GLY A 16 26.01 -1.11 11.62
CA GLY A 16 26.84 0.02 12.06
C GLY A 16 26.22 1.42 11.90
N PRO A 17 26.95 2.45 12.36
CA PRO A 17 26.45 3.83 12.43
C PRO A 17 26.16 4.41 11.04
N GLU A 18 26.91 4.00 10.02
CA GLU A 18 26.72 4.42 8.63
C GLU A 18 25.38 3.94 8.06
N LYS A 19 25.09 2.64 8.17
CA LYS A 19 23.81 2.07 7.77
C LYS A 19 22.65 2.76 8.48
N ALA A 20 22.79 2.97 9.79
CA ALA A 20 21.78 3.66 10.59
C ALA A 20 21.60 5.12 10.13
N ALA A 21 22.67 5.83 9.78
CA ALA A 21 22.60 7.20 9.25
C ALA A 21 21.84 7.26 7.91
N VAL A 22 22.13 6.34 6.99
CA VAL A 22 21.40 6.25 5.71
C VAL A 22 19.92 6.00 5.94
N LEU A 23 19.57 5.00 6.75
CA LEU A 23 18.17 4.66 7.04
C LEU A 23 17.42 5.80 7.75
N ARG A 24 18.09 6.48 8.70
CA ARG A 24 17.53 7.66 9.37
C ARG A 24 17.31 8.81 8.41
N THR A 25 18.25 9.06 7.51
CA THR A 25 18.14 10.15 6.50
C THR A 25 16.94 9.91 5.60
N VAL A 26 16.80 8.71 5.03
CA VAL A 26 15.65 8.37 4.18
C VAL A 26 14.34 8.45 4.98
N SER A 27 14.34 8.01 6.25
CA SER A 27 13.16 8.09 7.13
C SER A 27 12.75 9.52 7.41
N GLY A 28 13.71 10.36 7.76
CA GLY A 28 13.48 11.78 8.00
C GLY A 28 12.88 12.45 6.77
N LEU A 29 13.47 12.26 5.59
CA LEU A 29 13.00 12.88 4.35
C LEU A 29 11.53 12.53 4.02
N LEU A 30 11.14 11.26 4.16
CA LEU A 30 9.77 10.83 3.90
C LEU A 30 8.80 11.28 5.00
N ALA A 31 9.22 11.25 6.27
CA ALA A 31 8.40 11.72 7.39
C ALA A 31 8.16 13.23 7.29
N HIS A 32 9.17 14.01 6.92
CA HIS A 32 9.04 15.45 6.67
C HIS A 32 8.07 15.73 5.52
N LEU A 33 8.16 15.00 4.40
CA LEU A 33 7.20 15.16 3.31
C LEU A 33 5.77 14.85 3.76
N ARG A 34 5.56 13.75 4.46
CA ARG A 34 4.25 13.37 5.01
C ARG A 34 3.69 14.46 5.93
N ASN A 35 4.51 14.95 6.86
CA ASN A 35 4.08 15.98 7.81
C ASN A 35 3.78 17.30 7.08
N SER A 36 4.57 17.65 6.06
CA SER A 36 4.33 18.81 5.20
C SER A 36 2.97 18.72 4.50
N VAL A 37 2.63 17.56 3.92
CA VAL A 37 1.31 17.35 3.30
C VAL A 37 0.19 17.51 4.33
N ALA A 38 0.31 16.85 5.49
CA ALA A 38 -0.69 16.91 6.54
C ALA A 38 -0.92 18.34 7.10
N PHE A 39 0.14 19.16 7.12
CA PHE A 39 0.08 20.52 7.64
C PHE A 39 -0.39 21.55 6.61
N HIS A 40 0.21 21.55 5.42
CA HIS A 40 0.02 22.61 4.43
C HIS A 40 -1.23 22.38 3.54
N LEU A 41 -1.58 21.12 3.26
CA LEU A 41 -2.70 20.83 2.35
C LEU A 41 -4.05 21.31 2.89
N PRO A 42 -4.42 21.12 4.18
CA PRO A 42 -5.67 21.65 4.72
C PRO A 42 -5.73 23.19 4.76
N ARG A 43 -4.57 23.85 4.68
CA ARG A 43 -4.44 25.33 4.67
C ARG A 43 -4.48 25.92 3.26
N GLY A 44 -4.61 25.08 2.22
CA GLY A 44 -4.57 25.52 0.82
C GLY A 44 -3.16 25.90 0.34
N GLU A 45 -2.12 25.64 1.12
CA GLU A 45 -0.72 26.00 0.82
C GLU A 45 -0.08 24.96 -0.13
N THR A 46 -0.64 24.82 -1.32
CA THR A 46 -0.25 23.81 -2.32
C THR A 46 1.18 24.01 -2.83
N GLU A 47 1.64 25.25 -2.94
CA GLU A 47 3.02 25.57 -3.33
C GLU A 47 4.06 25.06 -2.32
N ALA A 48 3.76 25.14 -1.01
CA ALA A 48 4.64 24.64 0.04
C ALA A 48 4.81 23.11 -0.07
N VAL A 49 3.72 22.39 -0.34
CA VAL A 49 3.75 20.95 -0.60
C VAL A 49 4.54 20.62 -1.88
N ALA A 50 4.30 21.37 -2.97
CA ALA A 50 5.03 21.19 -4.23
C ALA A 50 6.54 21.44 -4.07
N HIS A 51 6.92 22.48 -3.31
CA HIS A 51 8.32 22.73 -2.95
C HIS A 51 8.90 21.56 -2.16
N ARG A 52 8.18 21.06 -1.15
CA ARG A 52 8.65 19.93 -0.34
C ARG A 52 8.83 18.67 -1.17
N ILE A 53 7.93 18.38 -2.12
CA ILE A 53 8.10 17.26 -3.07
C ILE A 53 9.43 17.38 -3.82
N ARG A 54 9.69 18.55 -4.43
CA ARG A 54 10.95 18.79 -5.18
C ARG A 54 12.18 18.61 -4.30
N GLN A 55 12.16 19.15 -3.07
CA GLN A 55 13.26 18.99 -2.10
C GLN A 55 13.47 17.53 -1.72
N THR A 56 12.42 16.81 -1.34
CA THR A 56 12.53 15.39 -0.96
C THR A 56 13.05 14.54 -2.12
N THR A 57 12.55 14.72 -3.35
CA THR A 57 13.06 13.99 -4.52
C THR A 57 14.54 14.30 -4.75
N LYS A 58 14.95 15.56 -4.66
CA LYS A 58 16.35 15.98 -4.85
C LYS A 58 17.28 15.36 -3.81
N GLU A 59 16.92 15.41 -2.54
CA GLU A 59 17.75 14.87 -1.45
C GLU A 59 17.85 13.34 -1.48
N VAL A 60 16.76 12.63 -1.80
CA VAL A 60 16.81 11.16 -1.96
C VAL A 60 17.70 10.78 -3.15
N ARG A 61 17.63 11.52 -4.26
CA ARG A 61 18.52 11.28 -5.42
C ARG A 61 19.98 11.56 -5.10
N ARG A 62 20.28 12.67 -4.40
CA ARG A 62 21.63 13.00 -3.94
C ARG A 62 22.23 11.89 -3.08
N LEU A 63 21.45 11.35 -2.14
CA LEU A 63 21.86 10.21 -1.32
C LEU A 63 22.09 8.96 -2.17
N GLY A 64 21.23 8.71 -3.16
CA GLY A 64 21.42 7.63 -4.14
C GLY A 64 22.72 7.76 -4.91
N THR A 65 23.01 8.93 -5.47
CA THR A 65 24.26 9.20 -6.20
C THR A 65 25.49 9.02 -5.32
N ARG A 66 25.46 9.53 -4.09
CA ARG A 66 26.55 9.34 -3.12
C ARG A 66 26.81 7.86 -2.85
N LEU A 67 25.77 7.10 -2.49
CA LEU A 67 25.90 5.66 -2.24
C LEU A 67 26.35 4.89 -3.48
N GLY A 68 25.97 5.33 -4.67
CA GLY A 68 26.50 4.80 -5.92
C GLY A 68 28.02 4.96 -5.97
N ASN A 69 28.52 6.19 -5.81
CA ASN A 69 29.96 6.46 -5.82
C ASN A 69 30.73 5.66 -4.75
N ASP A 70 30.10 5.37 -3.62
CA ASP A 70 30.66 4.54 -2.54
C ASP A 70 30.59 3.03 -2.82
N GLY A 71 30.06 2.61 -3.99
CA GLY A 71 30.00 1.20 -4.44
C GLY A 71 28.68 0.48 -4.19
N TYR A 72 27.68 1.14 -3.61
CA TYR A 72 26.37 0.56 -3.26
C TYR A 72 25.32 0.78 -4.37
N TRP A 73 25.58 0.21 -5.56
CA TRP A 73 24.84 0.48 -6.80
C TRP A 73 23.36 0.05 -6.77
N ARG A 74 23.03 -1.09 -6.15
CA ARG A 74 21.65 -1.57 -5.96
C ARG A 74 20.90 -0.65 -5.02
N THR A 75 21.51 -0.25 -3.92
CA THR A 75 20.92 0.70 -2.97
C THR A 75 20.69 2.05 -3.64
N ALA A 76 21.66 2.55 -4.41
CA ALA A 76 21.54 3.77 -5.20
C ALA A 76 20.35 3.71 -6.16
N ARG A 77 20.26 2.63 -6.97
CA ARG A 77 19.14 2.40 -7.91
C ARG A 77 17.80 2.35 -7.18
N MET A 78 17.75 1.71 -6.01
CA MET A 78 16.56 1.65 -5.20
C MET A 78 16.14 3.06 -4.70
N LEU A 79 17.09 3.88 -4.25
CA LEU A 79 16.81 5.25 -3.82
C LEU A 79 16.34 6.14 -4.99
N HIS A 80 16.91 5.98 -6.18
CA HIS A 80 16.42 6.67 -7.36
C HIS A 80 14.96 6.30 -7.67
N ARG A 81 14.60 5.01 -7.61
CA ARG A 81 13.21 4.57 -7.76
C ARG A 81 12.30 5.12 -6.66
N LEU A 82 12.76 5.08 -5.42
CA LEU A 82 12.05 5.63 -4.26
C LEU A 82 11.83 7.15 -4.40
N SER A 83 12.76 7.89 -5.00
CA SER A 83 12.61 9.34 -5.20
C SER A 83 11.43 9.70 -6.10
N ASN A 84 11.04 8.80 -7.01
CA ASN A 84 9.90 8.96 -7.90
C ASN A 84 8.61 8.43 -7.25
N GLN A 85 8.66 7.24 -6.65
CA GLN A 85 7.48 6.57 -6.09
C GLN A 85 7.08 7.10 -4.71
N GLY A 86 8.06 7.46 -3.88
CA GLY A 86 7.87 7.90 -2.50
C GLY A 86 7.22 9.27 -2.39
N THR A 87 7.16 10.04 -3.48
CA THR A 87 6.48 11.33 -3.53
C THR A 87 5.09 11.27 -4.17
N THR A 88 4.70 10.12 -4.75
CA THR A 88 3.43 9.98 -5.49
C THR A 88 2.22 10.31 -4.62
N PHE A 89 2.20 9.90 -3.35
CA PHE A 89 1.08 10.22 -2.46
C PHE A 89 0.89 11.73 -2.29
N ALA A 90 1.98 12.49 -2.22
CA ALA A 90 1.95 13.94 -2.07
C ALA A 90 1.53 14.62 -3.39
N SER A 91 2.03 14.12 -4.52
CA SER A 91 1.63 14.61 -5.85
C SER A 91 0.14 14.34 -6.14
N LEU A 92 -0.39 13.20 -5.69
CA LEU A 92 -1.82 12.89 -5.79
C LEU A 92 -2.65 13.75 -4.84
N ALA A 93 -2.15 14.03 -3.64
CA ALA A 93 -2.83 14.89 -2.69
C ALA A 93 -3.00 16.32 -3.22
N LEU A 94 -2.04 16.85 -3.99
CA LEU A 94 -2.17 18.12 -4.71
C LEU A 94 -3.29 18.13 -5.77
N LYS A 95 -3.68 16.95 -6.29
CA LYS A 95 -4.80 16.77 -7.22
C LYS A 95 -6.12 16.48 -6.51
N GLY A 96 -6.17 16.59 -5.17
CA GLY A 96 -7.34 16.24 -4.37
C GLY A 96 -7.53 14.74 -4.14
N ILE A 97 -6.58 13.89 -4.57
CA ILE A 97 -6.67 12.44 -4.41
C ILE A 97 -5.91 12.03 -3.15
N THR A 98 -6.64 11.55 -2.13
CA THR A 98 -6.04 11.09 -0.88
C THR A 98 -5.63 9.61 -0.99
N VAL A 99 -4.32 9.35 -0.88
CA VAL A 99 -3.76 7.99 -0.86
C VAL A 99 -2.90 7.81 0.39
N PRO A 100 -2.95 6.64 1.06
CA PRO A 100 -2.03 6.34 2.16
C PRO A 100 -0.56 6.47 1.72
N TRP A 101 0.26 7.07 2.57
CA TRP A 101 1.70 7.27 2.29
C TRP A 101 2.54 5.99 2.41
N ASN A 102 1.98 4.91 2.96
CA ASN A 102 2.62 3.59 3.04
C ASN A 102 1.62 2.47 2.75
N SER A 103 2.15 1.29 2.40
CA SER A 103 1.37 0.09 2.11
C SER A 103 0.81 -0.59 3.35
N ASN A 104 1.17 -0.20 4.58
CA ASN A 104 0.80 -0.94 5.79
C ASN A 104 -0.72 -1.06 5.98
N VAL A 105 -1.48 -0.02 5.61
CA VAL A 105 -2.95 -0.05 5.67
C VAL A 105 -3.49 -1.06 4.67
N VAL A 106 -2.97 -1.04 3.44
CA VAL A 106 -3.34 -1.98 2.38
C VAL A 106 -2.95 -3.41 2.76
N GLU A 107 -1.72 -3.64 3.26
CA GLU A 107 -1.25 -4.95 3.73
C GLU A 107 -2.12 -5.50 4.87
N ARG A 108 -2.50 -4.67 5.84
CA ARG A 108 -3.41 -5.07 6.92
C ARG A 108 -4.81 -5.41 6.40
N LEU A 109 -5.34 -4.63 5.46
CA LEU A 109 -6.62 -4.89 4.82
C LEU A 109 -6.56 -6.21 4.03
N MET A 110 -5.56 -6.36 3.16
CA MET A 110 -5.33 -7.58 2.39
C MET A 110 -5.20 -8.79 3.32
N GLY A 111 -4.39 -8.72 4.37
CA GLY A 111 -4.22 -9.80 5.33
C GLY A 111 -5.52 -10.16 6.08
N THR A 112 -6.34 -9.16 6.40
CA THR A 112 -7.68 -9.40 6.98
C THR A 112 -8.59 -10.13 6.00
N VAL A 113 -8.60 -9.71 4.73
CA VAL A 113 -9.35 -10.37 3.66
C VAL A 113 -8.84 -11.81 3.48
N SER A 114 -7.52 -12.03 3.39
CA SER A 114 -6.91 -13.36 3.28
C SER A 114 -7.36 -14.30 4.38
N LYS A 115 -7.28 -13.83 5.63
CA LYS A 115 -7.65 -14.62 6.81
C LYS A 115 -9.12 -14.99 6.77
N ARG A 116 -9.99 -14.06 6.35
CA ARG A 116 -11.43 -14.33 6.21
C ARG A 116 -11.73 -15.30 5.07
N CYS A 117 -11.09 -15.14 3.91
CA CYS A 117 -11.20 -16.10 2.81
C CYS A 117 -10.77 -17.49 3.26
N LYS A 118 -9.59 -17.64 3.89
CA LYS A 118 -9.09 -18.91 4.41
C LYS A 118 -10.03 -19.51 5.46
N HIS A 119 -10.46 -18.73 6.44
CA HIS A 119 -11.34 -19.19 7.52
C HIS A 119 -12.74 -19.61 7.01
N LYS A 120 -13.19 -19.03 5.90
CA LYS A 120 -14.46 -19.38 5.26
C LYS A 120 -14.29 -20.33 4.07
N CYS A 121 -13.11 -20.92 3.89
CA CYS A 121 -12.79 -21.81 2.77
C CYS A 121 -13.15 -21.23 1.40
N MET A 122 -13.01 -19.90 1.23
CA MET A 122 -13.26 -19.19 -0.01
C MET A 122 -11.96 -19.00 -0.79
N SER A 123 -12.01 -19.16 -2.11
CA SER A 123 -10.87 -18.88 -2.99
C SER A 123 -10.66 -17.36 -3.15
N TRP A 124 -9.44 -16.95 -3.50
CA TRP A 124 -9.14 -15.54 -3.83
C TRP A 124 -9.64 -15.13 -5.22
N THR A 125 -10.41 -15.97 -5.91
CA THR A 125 -10.99 -15.61 -7.20
C THR A 125 -12.07 -14.55 -7.05
N THR A 126 -12.45 -13.87 -8.14
CA THR A 126 -13.60 -12.95 -8.14
C THR A 126 -14.86 -13.62 -7.58
N ARG A 127 -15.12 -14.87 -7.99
CA ARG A 127 -16.27 -15.66 -7.54
C ARG A 127 -16.18 -16.01 -6.05
N GLY A 128 -15.00 -16.34 -5.55
CA GLY A 128 -14.77 -16.60 -4.13
C GLY A 128 -14.92 -15.33 -3.26
N SER A 129 -14.46 -14.19 -3.77
CA SER A 129 -14.60 -12.88 -3.11
C SER A 129 -16.06 -12.43 -3.08
N GLN A 130 -16.81 -12.61 -4.17
CA GLN A 130 -18.26 -12.40 -4.20
C GLN A 130 -18.97 -13.29 -3.18
N GLY A 131 -18.62 -14.59 -3.11
CA GLY A 131 -19.18 -15.50 -2.12
C GLY A 131 -18.92 -15.07 -0.68
N LEU A 132 -17.71 -14.60 -0.37
CA LEU A 132 -17.39 -14.05 0.94
C LEU A 132 -18.21 -12.78 1.24
N LEU A 133 -18.34 -11.87 0.26
CA LEU A 133 -19.13 -10.64 0.41
C LEU A 133 -20.61 -10.99 0.68
N THR A 134 -21.18 -11.91 -0.09
CA THR A 134 -22.55 -12.43 0.14
C THR A 134 -22.72 -12.96 1.55
N LEU A 135 -21.79 -13.78 2.04
CA LEU A 135 -21.87 -14.29 3.41
C LEU A 135 -21.87 -13.19 4.46
N LEU A 136 -21.00 -12.19 4.30
CA LEU A 136 -20.89 -11.07 5.23
C LEU A 136 -22.16 -10.20 5.22
N VAL A 137 -22.71 -9.92 4.04
CA VAL A 137 -23.95 -9.14 3.87
C VAL A 137 -25.15 -9.90 4.41
N THR A 138 -25.35 -11.16 4.03
CA THR A 138 -26.45 -11.99 4.56
C THR A 138 -26.36 -12.12 6.08
N ARG A 139 -25.16 -12.23 6.66
CA ARG A 139 -24.99 -12.23 8.13
C ARG A 139 -25.48 -10.93 8.78
N ALA A 140 -25.21 -9.79 8.14
CA ALA A 140 -25.53 -8.47 8.68
C ALA A 140 -27.01 -8.11 8.50
N VAL A 141 -27.58 -8.41 7.32
CA VAL A 141 -28.95 -8.02 6.94
C VAL A 141 -29.97 -9.06 7.37
N GLU A 142 -29.62 -10.35 7.31
CA GLU A 142 -30.53 -11.46 7.60
C GLU A 142 -29.84 -12.55 8.45
N PRO A 143 -29.56 -12.27 9.74
CA PRO A 143 -28.84 -13.21 10.60
C PRO A 143 -29.55 -14.57 10.76
N ARG A 144 -30.88 -14.61 10.58
CA ARG A 144 -31.70 -15.83 10.63
C ARG A 144 -31.51 -16.74 9.41
N THR A 145 -31.15 -16.19 8.25
CA THR A 145 -30.96 -16.96 7.00
C THR A 145 -29.49 -17.31 6.74
N HIS A 146 -28.56 -16.69 7.48
CA HIS A 146 -27.12 -16.95 7.40
C HIS A 146 -26.74 -18.42 7.62
N GLU A 147 -27.24 -19.06 8.68
CA GLU A 147 -26.85 -20.45 9.03
C GLU A 147 -27.35 -21.47 7.98
N PRO A 148 -28.62 -21.42 7.52
CA PRO A 148 -29.08 -22.24 6.39
C PRO A 148 -28.34 -21.97 5.07
N PHE A 149 -27.99 -20.71 4.79
CA PHE A 149 -27.22 -20.34 3.61
C PHE A 149 -25.79 -20.91 3.64
N TRP A 150 -25.13 -20.79 4.81
CA TRP A 150 -23.79 -21.32 5.04
C TRP A 150 -23.74 -22.85 4.91
N ARG A 151 -24.71 -23.57 5.49
CA ARG A 151 -24.80 -25.04 5.36
C ARG A 151 -25.00 -25.49 3.92
N ARG A 152 -25.82 -24.77 3.13
CA ARG A 152 -26.01 -25.05 1.70
C ARG A 152 -24.71 -24.94 0.90
N LYS A 153 -23.81 -24.01 1.28
CA LYS A 153 -22.52 -23.83 0.62
C LYS A 153 -21.45 -24.85 1.01
N LEU A 154 -21.50 -25.37 2.23
CA LEU A 154 -20.53 -26.37 2.71
C LEU A 154 -20.91 -27.81 2.35
N TYR A 155 -22.22 -28.11 2.28
CA TYR A 155 -22.72 -29.49 2.20
C TYR A 155 -23.71 -29.75 1.06
N GLY A 156 -24.01 -28.75 0.23
CA GLY A 156 -24.87 -28.90 -0.95
C GLY A 156 -24.09 -28.74 -2.26
N ASP A 157 -24.65 -29.24 -3.36
CA ASP A 157 -24.23 -28.86 -4.71
C ASP A 157 -24.16 -27.34 -4.79
N LEU A 158 -23.10 -26.81 -5.42
CA LEU A 158 -22.75 -25.38 -5.50
C LEU A 158 -23.94 -24.53 -5.96
N SER A 159 -24.87 -24.24 -5.06
CA SER A 159 -26.05 -23.46 -5.37
C SER A 159 -25.57 -22.10 -5.85
N PRO A 160 -26.15 -21.53 -6.91
CA PRO A 160 -25.76 -20.22 -7.41
C PRO A 160 -25.77 -19.23 -6.25
N LEU A 161 -24.75 -18.36 -6.23
CA LEU A 161 -24.71 -17.30 -5.21
C LEU A 161 -25.97 -16.44 -5.37
N PRO A 162 -26.64 -16.05 -4.27
CA PRO A 162 -27.68 -15.04 -4.30
C PRO A 162 -27.18 -13.86 -5.12
N HIS A 163 -27.96 -13.49 -6.14
CA HIS A 163 -27.62 -12.35 -6.96
C HIS A 163 -27.82 -11.10 -6.11
N LEU A 164 -26.73 -10.60 -5.53
CA LEU A 164 -26.77 -9.41 -4.67
C LEU A 164 -27.09 -8.11 -5.43
N GLY A 165 -27.24 -8.17 -6.76
CA GLY A 165 -27.33 -6.97 -7.60
C GLY A 165 -26.01 -6.21 -7.69
N ILE A 166 -24.91 -6.78 -7.19
CA ILE A 166 -23.58 -6.18 -7.19
C ILE A 166 -22.77 -6.79 -8.32
N GLU A 167 -22.75 -6.11 -9.46
CA GLU A 167 -21.79 -6.41 -10.51
C GLU A 167 -20.44 -5.82 -10.11
N VAL A 168 -19.40 -6.66 -10.04
CA VAL A 168 -18.03 -6.17 -9.90
C VAL A 168 -17.64 -5.59 -11.24
N THR A 169 -17.90 -4.30 -11.42
CA THR A 169 -17.48 -3.55 -12.62
C THR A 169 -15.96 -3.67 -12.69
N ARG A 170 -15.45 -4.29 -13.76
CA ARG A 170 -14.03 -4.11 -14.08
C ARG A 170 -13.85 -2.61 -14.30
N LEU A 171 -12.99 -1.97 -13.50
CA LEU A 171 -12.47 -0.67 -13.88
C LEU A 171 -11.74 -0.92 -15.19
N GLU A 172 -12.34 -0.49 -16.31
CA GLU A 172 -11.65 -0.48 -17.58
C GLU A 172 -10.39 0.34 -17.38
N ALA A 173 -9.24 -0.32 -17.57
CA ALA A 173 -7.96 0.36 -17.52
C ALA A 173 -7.98 1.38 -18.65
N GLY A 174 -8.19 2.64 -18.30
CA GLY A 174 -8.17 3.76 -19.24
C GLY A 174 -6.92 3.68 -20.11
N SER A 175 -7.17 3.71 -21.41
CA SER A 175 -6.19 3.70 -22.51
C SER A 175 -5.25 4.90 -22.46
#